data_AF-A0A4Q0YJ89-F1
#
_entry.id   AF-A0A4Q0YJ89-F1
#
_cell.length_a   1.000
_cell.length_b   1.000
_cell.length_c   1.000
_cell.angle_alpha   90.00
_cell.angle_beta   90.00
_cell.angle_gamma   90.00
#
_symmetry.space_group_name_H-M   'P 1'
#
loop_
_entity.id
_entity.type
_entity.pdbx_description
1 polymer ?
#
loop_
_entity_poly.entity_id
_entity_poly.type
_entity_poly.pdbx_seq_one_letter_code
_entity_poly.pdbx_strand_id
1 'polypeptide(L)'
;MTEAKRELLTLLERKRAMRARHSLDAFCRSIVIPGAPMNDDEGCEEFYPDTVLPARHHQLINEALERVEAGEIKRLMVFMPPGSAKSTYGSVVFPTWFMGKNPGKQIISTSYASNLAWKFSRKCRQICKSPEYEAIFGSQLTPDHKAVEAWSLTNGAGYMAGGVLSGITGNRADGLINDDPIKGREQADSEVIRDKTWEAYKSDLRTRLKPNGFIIWILTRWHEDDPVGRILPKNYSGQSGWIEAQDGEQWYVISLQAECERDDDPLGRDRGEFLWTDWFSPAFWRQESARRNPQLGSPVSAAARAFGRGID
;
A
#
# COMPACT_ATOMS: atom_id res chain seq x y z
N MET A 1 -14.65 39.97 -9.12
CA MET A 1 -13.87 39.58 -7.92
C MET A 1 -12.85 40.68 -7.66
N THR A 2 -12.79 41.24 -6.44
CA THR A 2 -11.87 42.34 -6.12
C THR A 2 -10.42 41.86 -6.11
N GLU A 3 -9.46 42.77 -6.29
CA GLU A 3 -8.02 42.47 -6.26
C GLU A 3 -7.61 41.78 -4.95
N ALA A 4 -8.08 42.30 -3.81
CA ALA A 4 -7.89 41.66 -2.51
C ALA A 4 -8.45 40.22 -2.42
N LYS A 5 -9.57 39.92 -3.10
CA LYS A 5 -10.11 38.55 -3.15
C LYS A 5 -9.25 37.62 -4.01
N ARG A 6 -8.64 38.13 -5.09
CA ARG A 6 -7.70 37.36 -5.92
C ARG A 6 -6.44 37.02 -5.13
N GLU A 7 -5.85 38.01 -4.46
CA GLU A 7 -4.66 37.82 -3.64
C GLU A 7 -4.91 36.81 -2.50
N LEU A 8 -6.05 36.93 -1.81
CA LEU A 8 -6.43 35.97 -0.78
C LEU A 8 -6.58 34.54 -1.33
N LEU A 9 -7.19 34.36 -2.50
CA LEU A 9 -7.33 33.04 -3.12
C LEU A 9 -5.96 32.42 -3.44
N THR A 10 -5.05 33.20 -4.02
CA THR A 10 -3.68 32.74 -4.31
C THR A 10 -2.93 32.34 -3.04
N LEU A 11 -3.08 33.10 -1.95
CA LEU A 11 -2.49 32.75 -0.65
C LEU A 11 -3.08 31.45 -0.09
N LEU A 12 -4.39 31.24 -0.21
CA LEU A 12 -5.06 30.03 0.24
C LEU A 12 -4.63 28.80 -0.58
N GLU A 13 -4.50 28.93 -1.89
CA GLU A 13 -4.00 27.87 -2.78
C GLU A 13 -2.56 27.48 -2.43
N ARG A 14 -1.67 28.46 -2.24
CA ARG A 14 -0.29 28.21 -1.79
C ARG A 14 -0.24 27.52 -0.43
N LYS A 15 -1.08 27.95 0.52
CA LYS A 15 -1.17 27.31 1.85
C LYS A 15 -1.65 25.85 1.75
N ARG A 16 -2.63 25.57 0.89
CA ARG A 16 -3.11 24.20 0.62
C ARG A 16 -2.02 23.34 -0.01
N ALA A 17 -1.34 23.85 -1.04
CA ALA A 17 -0.25 23.14 -1.71
C ALA A 17 0.90 22.82 -0.74
N MET A 18 1.30 23.77 0.10
CA MET A 18 2.30 23.55 1.15
C MET A 18 1.86 22.44 2.13
N ARG A 19 0.60 22.46 2.58
CA ARG A 19 0.09 21.42 3.48
C ARG A 19 0.11 20.05 2.80
N ALA A 20 -0.35 19.95 1.56
CA ALA A 20 -0.34 18.72 0.77
C ALA A 20 1.09 18.19 0.53
N ARG A 21 2.07 19.07 0.36
CA ARG A 21 3.47 18.68 0.22
C ARG A 21 4.04 18.01 1.49
N HIS A 22 3.53 18.36 2.67
CA HIS A 22 4.06 17.90 3.95
C HIS A 22 3.19 16.88 4.67
N SER A 23 1.94 16.69 4.25
CA SER A 23 1.05 15.67 4.79
C SER A 23 0.39 14.89 3.67
N LEU A 24 0.53 13.57 3.72
CA LEU A 24 -0.08 12.61 2.82
C LEU A 24 -1.61 12.66 2.93
N ASP A 25 -2.19 12.78 4.13
CA ASP A 25 -3.65 12.96 4.28
C ASP A 25 -4.13 14.25 3.61
N ALA A 26 -3.39 15.35 3.77
CA ALA A 26 -3.71 16.60 3.07
C ALA A 26 -3.53 16.46 1.55
N PHE A 27 -2.54 15.70 1.09
CA PHE A 27 -2.35 15.39 -0.33
C PHE A 27 -3.53 14.60 -0.89
N CYS A 28 -3.98 13.53 -0.22
CA CYS A 28 -5.16 12.75 -0.60
C CYS A 28 -6.38 13.65 -0.82
N ARG A 29 -6.54 14.70 0.00
CA ARG A 29 -7.66 15.65 -0.08
C ARG A 29 -7.47 16.75 -1.13
N SER A 30 -6.29 16.87 -1.71
CA SER A 30 -5.91 17.93 -2.64
C SER A 30 -5.81 17.46 -4.09
N ILE A 31 -5.96 16.15 -4.35
CA ILE A 31 -5.91 15.54 -5.67
C ILE A 31 -7.17 14.72 -5.94
N VAL A 32 -7.40 14.41 -7.21
CA VAL A 32 -8.37 13.38 -7.61
C VAL A 32 -7.68 12.02 -7.56
N ILE A 33 -8.14 11.14 -6.68
CA ILE A 33 -7.61 9.77 -6.58
C ILE A 33 -8.27 8.89 -7.66
N PRO A 34 -7.50 8.18 -8.50
CA PRO A 34 -8.06 7.29 -9.52
C PRO A 34 -8.78 6.06 -8.92
N GLY A 35 -10.07 5.95 -9.17
CA GLY A 35 -10.97 4.88 -8.71
C GLY A 35 -11.04 3.69 -9.67
N ALA A 36 -12.26 3.30 -10.05
CA ALA A 36 -12.49 2.19 -11.00
C ALA A 36 -12.06 2.59 -12.43
N PRO A 37 -11.56 1.65 -13.25
CA PRO A 37 -11.28 1.93 -14.66
C PRO A 37 -12.57 2.29 -15.39
N MET A 38 -12.49 3.19 -16.37
CA MET A 38 -13.66 3.63 -17.14
C MET A 38 -14.13 2.61 -18.19
N ASN A 39 -13.31 1.60 -18.47
CA ASN A 39 -13.64 0.49 -19.34
C ASN A 39 -12.91 -0.79 -18.89
N ASP A 40 -13.31 -1.93 -19.44
CA ASP A 40 -12.76 -3.24 -19.10
C ASP A 40 -11.47 -3.58 -19.87
N ASP A 41 -10.89 -2.63 -20.61
CA ASP A 41 -9.63 -2.84 -21.31
C ASP A 41 -8.49 -3.02 -20.30
N GLU A 42 -7.66 -4.05 -20.50
CA GLU A 42 -6.45 -4.30 -19.73
C GLU A 42 -5.46 -3.12 -19.82
N GLY A 43 -5.55 -2.33 -20.89
CA GLY A 43 -4.81 -1.10 -21.15
C GLY A 43 -5.43 0.19 -20.62
N CYS A 44 -6.54 0.15 -19.85
CA CYS A 44 -7.28 1.35 -19.45
C CYS A 44 -6.38 2.42 -18.78
N GLU A 45 -6.32 3.61 -19.40
CA GLU A 45 -5.54 4.77 -18.92
C GLU A 45 -6.40 5.81 -18.18
N GLU A 46 -7.73 5.65 -18.20
CA GLU A 46 -8.69 6.60 -17.61
C GLU A 46 -9.53 5.93 -16.51
N PHE A 47 -9.64 6.60 -15.38
CA PHE A 47 -10.29 6.06 -14.18
C PHE A 47 -11.30 7.07 -13.66
N TYR A 48 -12.45 6.57 -13.20
CA TYR A 48 -13.43 7.39 -12.50
C TYR A 48 -12.81 8.00 -11.24
N PRO A 49 -13.16 9.25 -10.88
CA PRO A 49 -12.70 9.85 -9.64
C PRO A 49 -13.22 9.05 -8.45
N ASP A 50 -12.31 8.67 -7.55
CA ASP A 50 -12.69 8.20 -6.22
C ASP A 50 -13.06 9.42 -5.38
N THR A 51 -14.27 9.42 -4.81
CA THR A 51 -14.82 10.53 -4.03
C THR A 51 -14.72 10.26 -2.53
N VAL A 52 -14.18 9.11 -2.13
CA VAL A 52 -14.13 8.72 -0.73
C VAL A 52 -12.98 9.43 -0.02
N LEU A 53 -13.34 10.24 0.97
CA LEU A 53 -12.36 10.82 1.87
C LEU A 53 -11.70 9.73 2.72
N PRO A 54 -10.42 9.90 3.11
CA PRO A 54 -9.75 8.94 3.99
C PRO A 54 -10.57 8.66 5.25
N ALA A 55 -10.97 7.40 5.43
CA ALA A 55 -11.56 6.89 6.66
C ALA A 55 -10.49 6.73 7.75
N ARG A 56 -10.90 6.46 8.99
CA ARG A 56 -9.99 6.34 10.16
C ARG A 56 -8.81 5.41 9.91
N HIS A 57 -9.05 4.26 9.27
CA HIS A 57 -7.99 3.30 8.96
C HIS A 57 -7.11 3.71 7.79
N HIS A 58 -7.62 4.50 6.85
CA HIS A 58 -6.79 5.11 5.80
C HIS A 58 -5.86 6.16 6.40
N GLN A 59 -6.33 6.94 7.37
CA GLN A 59 -5.51 7.92 8.09
C GLN A 59 -4.38 7.23 8.86
N LEU A 60 -4.68 6.11 9.56
CA LEU A 60 -3.65 5.30 10.22
C LEU A 60 -2.56 4.82 9.25
N ILE A 61 -2.96 4.36 8.05
CA ILE A 61 -2.00 3.97 7.00
C ILE A 61 -1.18 5.19 6.54
N ASN A 62 -1.85 6.31 6.28
CA ASN A 62 -1.19 7.53 5.81
C ASN A 62 -0.16 8.04 6.82
N GLU A 63 -0.48 8.05 8.11
CA GLU A 63 0.44 8.43 9.19
C GLU A 63 1.69 7.53 9.23
N ALA A 64 1.52 6.21 9.09
CA ALA A 64 2.65 5.30 9.02
C ALA A 64 3.49 5.50 7.76
N LEU A 65 2.86 5.80 6.62
CA LEU A 65 3.55 6.09 5.36
C LEU A 65 4.30 7.43 5.41
N GLU A 66 3.77 8.45 6.09
CA GLU A 66 4.50 9.69 6.37
C GLU A 66 5.76 9.41 7.22
N ARG A 67 5.66 8.52 8.22
CA ARG A 67 6.81 8.08 9.03
C ARG A 67 7.82 7.24 8.21
N VAL A 68 7.37 6.51 7.19
CA VAL A 68 8.28 5.85 6.23
C VAL A 68 9.06 6.88 5.44
N GLU A 69 8.38 7.90 4.91
CA GLU A 69 9.04 8.97 4.15
C GLU A 69 10.03 9.77 4.99
N ALA A 70 9.68 10.05 6.25
CA ALA A 70 10.58 10.69 7.22
C ALA A 70 11.79 9.83 7.60
N GLY A 71 11.80 8.54 7.23
CA GLY A 71 12.87 7.58 7.54
C GLY A 71 12.80 6.98 8.94
N GLU A 72 11.73 7.26 9.70
CA GLU A 72 11.47 6.66 11.02
C GLU A 72 11.10 5.18 10.91
N ILE A 73 10.34 4.82 9.88
CA ILE A 73 9.97 3.43 9.56
C ILE A 73 10.67 3.02 8.27
N LYS A 74 11.65 2.12 8.36
CA LYS A 74 12.30 1.55 7.17
C LYS A 74 11.61 0.28 6.67
N ARG A 75 10.78 -0.34 7.49
CA ARG A 75 10.17 -1.66 7.25
C ARG A 75 8.73 -1.60 7.73
N LEU A 76 7.79 -1.53 6.80
CA LEU A 76 6.36 -1.42 7.07
C LEU A 76 5.62 -2.64 6.53
N MET A 77 4.69 -3.17 7.32
CA MET A 77 3.73 -4.18 6.89
C MET A 77 2.31 -3.67 7.17
N VAL A 78 1.42 -3.78 6.18
CA VAL A 78 0.02 -3.41 6.29
C VAL A 78 -0.84 -4.62 5.92
N PHE A 79 -1.48 -5.21 6.93
CA PHE A 79 -2.37 -6.36 6.80
C PHE A 79 -3.82 -5.93 7.02
N MET A 80 -4.63 -6.04 5.98
CA MET A 80 -6.02 -5.62 6.01
C MET A 80 -6.88 -6.50 5.09
N PRO A 81 -8.19 -6.62 5.33
CA PRO A 81 -9.06 -7.40 4.46
C PRO A 81 -9.11 -6.82 3.02
N PRO A 82 -9.49 -7.64 2.03
CA PRO A 82 -9.76 -7.16 0.68
C PRO A 82 -10.79 -6.04 0.68
N GLY A 83 -10.64 -5.11 -0.26
CA GLY A 83 -11.58 -3.99 -0.39
C GLY A 83 -11.40 -2.87 0.63
N SER A 84 -10.42 -2.91 1.54
CA SER A 84 -10.14 -1.85 2.54
C SER A 84 -9.49 -0.56 1.98
N ALA A 85 -9.24 -0.52 0.66
CA ALA A 85 -8.46 0.50 -0.05
C ALA A 85 -6.99 0.64 0.37
N LYS A 86 -6.42 -0.37 1.05
CA LYS A 86 -4.99 -0.43 1.42
C LYS A 86 -4.03 -0.13 0.26
N SER A 87 -4.30 -0.69 -0.93
CA SER A 87 -3.49 -0.50 -2.15
C SER A 87 -3.65 0.90 -2.75
N THR A 88 -4.83 1.53 -2.61
CA THR A 88 -5.03 2.91 -3.06
C THR A 88 -4.06 3.85 -2.35
N TYR A 89 -3.97 3.76 -1.03
CA TYR A 89 -3.11 4.65 -0.26
C TYR A 89 -1.62 4.26 -0.35
N GLY A 90 -1.29 2.97 -0.20
CA GLY A 90 0.11 2.57 -0.14
C GLY A 90 0.79 2.30 -1.50
N SER A 91 0.04 1.93 -2.54
CA SER A 91 0.61 1.55 -3.86
C SER A 91 0.33 2.56 -4.97
N VAL A 92 -0.56 3.53 -4.74
CA VAL A 92 -0.92 4.58 -5.72
C VAL A 92 -0.61 5.97 -5.18
N VAL A 93 -1.23 6.37 -4.07
CA VAL A 93 -1.09 7.74 -3.56
C VAL A 93 0.28 7.97 -2.94
N PHE A 94 0.73 7.10 -2.04
CA PHE A 94 2.03 7.24 -1.39
C PHE A 94 3.23 7.32 -2.35
N PRO A 95 3.40 6.42 -3.34
CA PRO A 95 4.56 6.52 -4.21
C PRO A 95 4.58 7.83 -5.01
N THR A 96 3.44 8.34 -5.47
CA THR A 96 3.38 9.63 -6.18
C THR A 96 3.72 10.80 -5.28
N TRP A 97 3.23 10.80 -4.03
CA TRP A 97 3.56 11.80 -3.02
C TRP A 97 5.04 11.78 -2.67
N PHE A 98 5.59 10.59 -2.39
CA PHE A 98 6.99 10.39 -2.05
C PHE A 98 7.92 10.89 -3.16
N MET A 99 7.64 10.53 -4.43
CA MET A 99 8.44 10.97 -5.58
C MET A 99 8.38 12.48 -5.83
N GLY A 100 7.20 13.10 -5.63
CA GLY A 100 7.05 14.55 -5.77
C GLY A 100 7.82 15.30 -4.68
N LYS A 101 7.76 14.79 -3.45
CA LYS A 101 8.43 15.37 -2.28
C LYS A 101 9.94 15.15 -2.28
N ASN A 102 10.42 14.03 -2.83
CA ASN A 102 11.82 13.60 -2.78
C ASN A 102 12.43 13.46 -4.19
N PRO A 103 13.00 14.55 -4.74
CA PRO A 103 13.67 14.55 -6.04
C PRO A 103 14.74 13.45 -6.17
N GLY A 104 14.85 12.86 -7.36
CA GLY A 104 15.86 11.84 -7.68
C GLY A 104 15.62 10.44 -7.09
N LYS A 105 14.65 10.27 -6.20
CA LYS A 105 14.39 8.97 -5.55
C LYS A 105 13.69 7.99 -6.46
N GLN A 106 14.04 6.72 -6.31
CA GLN A 106 13.57 5.64 -7.18
C GLN A 106 12.68 4.67 -6.40
N ILE A 107 11.48 4.36 -6.92
CA ILE A 107 10.56 3.37 -6.35
C ILE A 107 10.47 2.17 -7.28
N ILE A 108 10.54 0.97 -6.70
CA ILE A 108 10.09 -0.28 -7.34
C ILE A 108 8.81 -0.72 -6.63
N SER A 109 7.77 -1.00 -7.41
CA SER A 109 6.48 -1.49 -6.95
C SER A 109 6.16 -2.84 -7.61
N THR A 110 5.82 -3.84 -6.81
CA THR A 110 5.52 -5.19 -7.29
C THR A 110 4.19 -5.71 -6.80
N SER A 111 3.59 -6.60 -7.58
CA SER A 111 2.39 -7.36 -7.21
C SER A 111 2.47 -8.81 -7.70
N TYR A 112 1.51 -9.67 -7.35
CA TYR A 112 1.54 -11.08 -7.83
C TYR A 112 1.64 -11.22 -9.35
N ALA A 113 1.16 -10.24 -10.12
CA ALA A 113 1.22 -10.21 -11.57
C ALA A 113 1.57 -8.81 -12.10
N SER A 114 2.30 -8.76 -13.22
CA SER A 114 2.70 -7.51 -13.88
C SER A 114 1.51 -6.64 -14.24
N ASN A 115 0.42 -7.22 -14.74
CA ASN A 115 -0.75 -6.44 -15.17
C ASN A 115 -1.40 -5.68 -13.99
N LEU A 116 -1.38 -6.25 -12.78
CA LEU A 116 -1.86 -5.56 -11.58
C LEU A 116 -0.92 -4.40 -11.19
N ALA A 117 0.39 -4.65 -11.18
CA ALA A 117 1.37 -3.61 -10.89
C ALA A 117 1.31 -2.46 -11.91
N TRP A 118 1.10 -2.78 -13.19
CA TRP A 118 0.91 -1.81 -14.26
C TRP A 118 -0.38 -1.01 -14.10
N LYS A 119 -1.47 -1.64 -13.66
CA LYS A 119 -2.71 -0.91 -13.31
C LYS A 119 -2.46 0.14 -12.24
N PHE A 120 -1.70 -0.17 -11.18
CA PHE A 120 -1.30 0.83 -10.18
C PHE A 120 -0.40 1.91 -10.79
N SER A 121 0.54 1.53 -11.65
CA SER A 121 1.41 2.47 -12.37
C SER A 121 0.62 3.48 -13.23
N ARG A 122 -0.42 3.03 -13.94
CA ARG A 122 -1.31 3.92 -14.72
C ARG A 122 -2.02 4.93 -13.82
N LYS A 123 -2.55 4.48 -12.67
CA LYS A 123 -3.16 5.38 -11.67
C LYS A 123 -2.15 6.39 -11.13
N CYS A 124 -0.93 5.96 -10.81
CA CYS A 124 0.14 6.86 -10.38
C CYS A 124 0.42 7.93 -11.45
N ARG A 125 0.54 7.51 -12.72
CA ARG A 125 0.75 8.43 -13.86
C ARG A 125 -0.40 9.41 -14.02
N GLN A 126 -1.65 8.99 -13.82
CA GLN A 126 -2.81 9.89 -13.86
C GLN A 126 -2.70 10.97 -12.78
N ILE A 127 -2.34 10.61 -11.55
CA ILE A 127 -2.09 11.59 -10.47
C ILE A 127 -0.97 12.55 -10.88
N CYS A 128 0.17 12.04 -11.35
CA CYS A 128 1.32 12.86 -11.72
C CYS A 128 1.11 13.75 -12.97
N LYS A 129 0.09 13.48 -13.78
CA LYS A 129 -0.34 14.33 -14.92
C LYS A 129 -1.30 15.44 -14.49
N SER A 130 -1.85 15.38 -13.28
CA SER A 130 -2.88 16.32 -12.84
C SER A 130 -2.31 17.72 -12.57
N PRO A 131 -3.06 18.79 -12.90
CA PRO A 131 -2.65 20.16 -12.55
C PRO A 131 -2.45 20.35 -11.04
N GLU A 132 -3.23 19.65 -10.21
CA GLU A 132 -3.12 19.68 -8.76
C GLU A 132 -1.76 19.16 -8.29
N TYR A 133 -1.29 18.05 -8.87
CA TYR A 133 0.02 17.50 -8.57
C TYR A 133 1.16 18.46 -8.94
N GLU A 134 1.09 19.06 -10.13
CA GLU A 134 2.05 20.06 -10.58
C GLU A 134 2.03 21.29 -9.66
N ALA A 135 0.87 21.77 -9.25
CA ALA A 135 0.74 22.89 -8.33
C ALA A 135 1.37 22.62 -6.94
N ILE A 136 1.37 21.35 -6.49
CA ILE A 136 1.92 20.93 -5.19
C ILE A 136 3.43 20.72 -5.26
N PHE A 137 3.91 20.03 -6.30
CA PHE A 137 5.30 19.57 -6.36
C PHE A 137 6.18 20.30 -7.38
N GLY A 138 5.59 20.96 -8.37
CA GLY A 138 6.31 21.59 -9.48
C GLY A 138 6.99 20.58 -10.40
N SER A 139 6.52 19.32 -10.41
CA SER A 139 7.08 18.23 -11.21
C SER A 139 6.01 17.53 -12.02
N GLN A 140 6.36 17.06 -13.22
CA GLN A 140 5.48 16.39 -14.16
C GLN A 140 6.13 15.12 -14.69
N LEU A 141 5.40 14.27 -15.42
CA LEU A 141 5.99 13.15 -16.14
C LEU A 141 6.98 13.62 -17.21
N THR A 142 8.14 12.98 -17.29
CA THR A 142 9.12 13.25 -18.36
C THR A 142 8.61 12.80 -19.73
N PRO A 143 8.86 13.55 -20.82
CA PRO A 143 8.50 13.16 -22.17
C PRO A 143 9.08 11.82 -22.64
N ASP A 144 10.33 11.56 -22.25
CA ASP A 144 11.19 10.53 -22.85
C ASP A 144 11.13 9.17 -22.15
N HIS A 145 10.52 9.11 -20.94
CA HIS A 145 10.44 7.90 -20.13
C HIS A 145 9.03 7.75 -19.57
N LYS A 146 8.15 7.12 -20.37
CA LYS A 146 6.69 7.08 -20.17
C LYS A 146 6.07 5.69 -20.15
N ALA A 147 6.88 4.64 -20.28
CA ALA A 147 6.40 3.27 -20.30
C ALA A 147 5.65 2.97 -19.00
N VAL A 148 4.63 2.11 -19.06
CA VAL A 148 3.79 1.84 -17.87
C VAL A 148 4.59 1.07 -16.82
N GLU A 149 5.52 0.23 -17.26
CA GLU A 149 6.48 -0.50 -16.45
C GLU A 149 7.60 0.37 -15.87
N ALA A 150 7.94 1.51 -16.51
CA ALA A 150 9.04 2.37 -16.09
C ALA A 150 8.85 3.82 -16.60
N TRP A 151 8.78 4.77 -15.67
CA TRP A 151 8.62 6.19 -15.98
C TRP A 151 9.29 7.07 -14.92
N SER A 152 9.47 8.36 -15.23
CA SER A 152 10.09 9.32 -14.33
C SER A 152 9.39 10.68 -14.32
N LEU A 153 9.70 11.46 -13.29
CA LEU A 153 9.28 12.85 -13.12
C LEU A 153 10.41 13.81 -13.51
N THR A 154 10.05 15.04 -13.86
CA THR A 154 11.00 16.11 -14.22
C THR A 154 11.94 16.52 -13.07
N ASN A 155 11.62 16.14 -11.83
CA ASN A 155 12.51 16.29 -10.67
C ASN A 155 13.52 15.12 -10.51
N GLY A 156 13.60 14.21 -11.49
CA GLY A 156 14.50 13.06 -11.51
C GLY A 156 14.03 11.85 -10.69
N ALA A 157 12.91 11.93 -9.98
CA ALA A 157 12.33 10.77 -9.31
C ALA A 157 11.79 9.77 -10.33
N GLY A 158 11.83 8.48 -10.02
CA GLY A 158 11.45 7.40 -10.95
C GLY A 158 10.64 6.30 -10.30
N TYR A 159 9.82 5.65 -11.13
CA TYR A 159 8.92 4.58 -10.75
C TYR A 159 9.06 3.39 -11.70
N MET A 160 9.15 2.20 -11.13
CA MET A 160 9.19 0.95 -11.86
C MET A 160 8.15 -0.02 -11.31
N ALA A 161 7.39 -0.67 -12.20
CA ALA A 161 6.33 -1.61 -11.85
C ALA A 161 6.49 -2.95 -12.57
N GLY A 162 6.31 -4.04 -11.83
CA GLY A 162 6.38 -5.40 -12.37
C GLY A 162 5.73 -6.45 -11.49
N GLY A 163 5.60 -7.67 -12.03
CA GLY A 163 5.21 -8.81 -11.21
C GLY A 163 6.35 -9.22 -10.27
N VAL A 164 6.02 -9.80 -9.12
CA VAL A 164 7.01 -10.26 -8.13
C VAL A 164 8.02 -11.25 -8.73
N LEU A 165 7.63 -12.00 -9.77
CA LEU A 165 8.48 -12.95 -10.48
C LEU A 165 9.03 -12.43 -11.83
N SER A 166 8.77 -11.17 -12.20
CA SER A 166 9.11 -10.68 -13.54
C SER A 166 10.59 -10.34 -13.74
N GLY A 167 11.44 -10.54 -12.74
CA GLY A 167 12.88 -10.33 -12.83
C GLY A 167 13.24 -8.85 -12.99
N ILE A 168 13.07 -8.06 -11.92
CA ILE A 168 13.36 -6.62 -11.95
C ILE A 168 14.87 -6.43 -11.87
N THR A 169 15.55 -6.47 -13.01
CA THR A 169 17.03 -6.40 -13.09
C THR A 169 17.53 -4.98 -13.38
N GLY A 170 18.79 -4.71 -13.03
CA GLY A 170 19.52 -3.49 -13.42
C GLY A 170 19.15 -2.18 -12.70
N ASN A 171 18.13 -2.18 -11.84
CA ASN A 171 17.59 -0.97 -11.22
C ASN A 171 17.78 -0.97 -9.69
N ARG A 172 18.12 0.20 -9.13
CA ARG A 172 18.28 0.39 -7.68
C ARG A 172 17.17 1.28 -7.15
N ALA A 173 16.58 0.90 -6.02
CA ALA A 173 15.44 1.61 -5.43
C ALA A 173 15.75 2.20 -4.06
N ASP A 174 15.23 3.39 -3.80
CA ASP A 174 15.12 3.99 -2.48
C ASP A 174 13.88 3.48 -1.72
N GLY A 175 12.86 3.00 -2.44
CA GLY A 175 11.67 2.39 -1.87
C GLY A 175 11.23 1.14 -2.63
N LEU A 176 10.96 0.06 -1.90
CA LEU A 176 10.36 -1.16 -2.43
C LEU A 176 8.95 -1.33 -1.87
N ILE A 177 7.95 -1.40 -2.74
CA ILE A 177 6.54 -1.63 -2.37
C ILE A 177 6.13 -2.99 -2.94
N ASN A 178 5.64 -3.88 -2.09
CA ASN A 178 5.16 -5.20 -2.48
C ASN A 178 3.68 -5.32 -2.08
N ASP A 179 2.80 -5.24 -3.07
CA ASP A 179 1.34 -5.23 -2.88
C ASP A 179 0.70 -6.53 -3.35
N ASP A 180 0.08 -7.25 -2.42
CA ASP A 180 -0.58 -8.55 -2.63
C ASP A 180 0.29 -9.47 -3.52
N PRO A 181 1.46 -9.94 -3.03
CA PRO A 181 2.42 -10.74 -3.82
C PRO A 181 1.89 -12.15 -4.15
N ILE A 182 0.76 -12.55 -3.56
CA ILE A 182 0.05 -13.81 -3.79
C ILE A 182 -1.41 -13.47 -4.08
N LYS A 183 -1.95 -13.96 -5.20
CA LYS A 183 -3.26 -13.53 -5.73
C LYS A 183 -4.45 -13.85 -4.81
N GLY A 184 -4.37 -14.95 -4.07
CA GLY A 184 -5.48 -15.45 -3.30
C GLY A 184 -5.22 -16.86 -2.77
N ARG A 185 -6.28 -17.49 -2.27
CA ARG A 185 -6.19 -18.72 -1.49
C ARG A 185 -5.52 -19.88 -2.21
N GLU A 186 -5.93 -20.19 -3.44
CA GLU A 186 -5.36 -21.30 -4.22
C GLU A 186 -3.84 -21.19 -4.35
N GLN A 187 -3.33 -20.00 -4.66
CA GLN A 187 -1.90 -19.76 -4.74
C GLN A 187 -1.23 -19.78 -3.37
N ALA A 188 -1.92 -19.29 -2.34
CA ALA A 188 -1.41 -19.26 -0.98
C ALA A 188 -1.28 -20.67 -0.37
N ASP A 189 -2.14 -21.61 -0.73
CA ASP A 189 -2.08 -23.00 -0.27
C ASP A 189 -0.99 -23.80 -1.02
N SER A 190 -0.50 -23.30 -2.17
CA SER A 190 0.61 -23.90 -2.91
C SER A 190 1.98 -23.52 -2.34
N GLU A 191 2.64 -24.48 -1.69
CA GLU A 191 4.01 -24.32 -1.17
C GLU A 191 5.00 -23.87 -2.25
N VAL A 192 4.92 -24.46 -3.44
CA VAL A 192 5.75 -24.10 -4.59
C VAL A 192 5.62 -22.62 -4.95
N ILE A 193 4.41 -22.05 -4.89
CA ILE A 193 4.21 -20.62 -5.18
C ILE A 193 4.76 -19.78 -4.03
N ARG A 194 4.51 -20.16 -2.77
CA ARG A 194 5.06 -19.44 -1.60
C ARG A 194 6.59 -19.39 -1.66
N ASP A 195 7.24 -20.50 -1.96
CA ASP A 195 8.71 -20.60 -2.09
C ASP A 195 9.25 -19.74 -3.22
N LYS A 196 8.64 -19.80 -4.41
CA LYS A 196 9.06 -18.97 -5.54
C LYS A 196 8.95 -17.48 -5.23
N THR A 197 7.84 -17.05 -4.62
CA THR A 197 7.62 -15.66 -4.24
C THR A 197 8.62 -15.22 -3.15
N TRP A 198 8.89 -16.09 -2.17
CA TRP A 198 9.88 -15.84 -1.13
C TRP A 198 11.30 -15.68 -1.69
N GLU A 199 11.71 -16.58 -2.57
CA GLU A 199 13.03 -16.52 -3.20
C GLU A 199 13.16 -15.33 -4.14
N ALA A 200 12.11 -14.96 -4.87
CA ALA A 200 12.10 -13.73 -5.67
C ALA A 200 12.27 -12.48 -4.79
N TYR A 201 11.60 -12.41 -3.63
CA TYR A 201 11.80 -11.31 -2.70
C TYR A 201 13.25 -11.25 -2.19
N LYS A 202 13.78 -12.37 -1.67
CA LYS A 202 15.12 -12.41 -1.07
C LYS A 202 16.23 -12.14 -2.08
N SER A 203 16.18 -12.84 -3.20
CA SER A 203 17.30 -12.98 -4.13
C SER A 203 17.26 -11.96 -5.26
N ASP A 204 16.10 -11.36 -5.53
CA ASP A 204 15.94 -10.30 -6.54
C ASP A 204 15.57 -8.96 -5.88
N LEU A 205 14.33 -8.83 -5.41
CA LEU A 205 13.76 -7.52 -5.03
C LEU A 205 14.52 -6.84 -3.90
N ARG A 206 14.82 -7.57 -2.82
CA ARG A 206 15.53 -7.02 -1.66
C ARG A 206 16.94 -6.56 -2.02
N THR A 207 17.59 -7.20 -2.99
CA THR A 207 18.95 -6.82 -3.46
C THR A 207 18.97 -5.48 -4.21
N ARG A 208 17.82 -5.03 -4.73
CA ARG A 208 17.69 -3.74 -5.43
C ARG A 208 17.70 -2.55 -4.49
N LEU A 209 17.39 -2.77 -3.22
CA LEU A 209 17.28 -1.70 -2.24
C LEU A 209 18.64 -1.00 -2.04
N LYS A 210 18.63 0.32 -2.07
CA LYS A 210 19.78 1.17 -1.73
C LYS A 210 19.98 1.22 -0.21
N PRO A 211 21.18 1.60 0.28
CA PRO A 211 21.34 1.94 1.68
C PRO A 211 20.29 2.95 2.14
N ASN A 212 19.74 2.75 3.34
CA ASN A 212 18.64 3.53 3.91
C ASN A 212 17.31 3.47 3.16
N GLY A 213 17.17 2.60 2.15
CA GLY A 213 15.90 2.39 1.49
C GLY A 213 14.87 1.72 2.40
N PHE A 214 13.59 1.94 2.10
CA PHE A 214 12.48 1.34 2.84
C PHE A 214 11.83 0.18 2.07
N ILE A 215 11.16 -0.70 2.81
CA ILE A 215 10.33 -1.77 2.27
C ILE A 215 8.94 -1.66 2.87
N ILE A 216 7.92 -1.69 2.02
CA ILE A 216 6.52 -1.73 2.41
C ILE A 216 5.91 -3.01 1.86
N TRP A 217 5.28 -3.80 2.72
CA TRP A 217 4.39 -4.88 2.34
C TRP A 217 2.94 -4.46 2.60
N ILE A 218 2.09 -4.64 1.60
CA ILE A 218 0.66 -4.37 1.70
C ILE A 218 -0.03 -5.64 1.25
N LEU A 219 -0.74 -6.35 2.11
CA LEU A 219 -1.41 -7.57 1.67
C LEU A 219 -2.58 -8.00 2.52
N THR A 220 -3.45 -8.77 1.89
CA THR A 220 -4.38 -9.64 2.58
C THR A 220 -3.63 -10.93 2.92
N ARG A 221 -3.53 -11.27 4.21
CA ARG A 221 -2.87 -12.50 4.67
C ARG A 221 -3.75 -13.72 4.33
N TRP A 222 -3.24 -14.64 3.52
CA TRP A 222 -3.99 -15.85 3.11
C TRP A 222 -3.49 -17.12 3.76
N HIS A 223 -2.22 -17.12 4.18
CA HIS A 223 -1.51 -18.27 4.73
C HIS A 223 -0.47 -17.79 5.75
N GLU A 224 -0.23 -18.59 6.78
CA GLU A 224 0.74 -18.27 7.84
C GLU A 224 2.19 -18.26 7.35
N ASP A 225 2.53 -19.16 6.43
CA ASP A 225 3.84 -19.28 5.76
C ASP A 225 3.97 -18.45 4.46
N ASP A 226 3.15 -17.43 4.25
CA ASP A 226 3.38 -16.48 3.16
C ASP A 226 4.71 -15.68 3.36
N PRO A 227 5.23 -14.95 2.36
CA PRO A 227 6.54 -14.30 2.47
C PRO A 227 6.72 -13.40 3.69
N VAL A 228 5.67 -12.70 4.14
CA VAL A 228 5.73 -11.87 5.35
C VAL A 228 5.62 -12.71 6.62
N GLY A 229 4.89 -13.82 6.59
CA GLY A 229 4.89 -14.81 7.66
C GLY A 229 6.26 -15.42 7.93
N ARG A 230 7.07 -15.62 6.88
CA ARG A 230 8.46 -16.07 7.01
C ARG A 230 9.39 -15.01 7.61
N ILE A 231 9.03 -13.73 7.51
CA ILE A 231 9.76 -12.62 8.13
C ILE A 231 9.35 -12.48 9.60
N LEU A 232 8.05 -12.48 9.89
CA LEU A 232 7.49 -12.29 11.22
C LEU A 232 7.90 -13.41 12.18
N PRO A 233 7.97 -13.17 13.50
CA PRO A 233 8.32 -14.20 14.46
C PRO A 233 7.27 -15.32 14.49
N LYS A 234 7.69 -16.55 14.80
CA LYS A 234 6.82 -17.75 14.79
C LYS A 234 5.59 -17.64 15.71
N ASN A 235 5.68 -16.83 16.77
CA ASN A 235 4.59 -16.57 17.72
C ASN A 235 3.80 -15.29 17.38
N TYR A 236 4.01 -14.69 16.21
CA TYR A 236 3.18 -13.57 15.74
C TYR A 236 1.72 -14.01 15.63
N SER A 237 0.81 -13.24 16.21
CA SER A 237 -0.62 -13.58 16.34
C SER A 237 -1.53 -12.46 15.80
N GLY A 238 -0.99 -11.56 14.98
CA GLY A 238 -1.76 -10.47 14.37
C GLY A 238 -1.69 -9.13 15.10
N GLN A 239 -0.80 -8.96 16.09
CA GLN A 239 -0.58 -7.70 16.79
C GLN A 239 -0.05 -6.59 15.87
N SER A 240 -0.41 -5.34 16.15
CA SER A 240 0.17 -4.16 15.49
C SER A 240 1.32 -3.57 16.31
N GLY A 241 2.12 -2.68 15.73
CA GLY A 241 3.23 -1.99 16.37
C GLY A 241 4.61 -2.46 15.90
N TRP A 242 5.64 -2.18 16.69
CA TRP A 242 7.00 -2.61 16.40
C TRP A 242 7.19 -4.09 16.75
N ILE A 243 7.66 -4.87 15.78
CA ILE A 243 7.89 -6.31 15.88
C ILE A 243 9.33 -6.61 15.50
N GLU A 244 10.03 -7.32 16.40
CA GLU A 244 11.32 -7.92 16.11
C GLU A 244 11.11 -9.15 15.22
N ALA A 245 11.61 -9.10 13.99
CA ALA A 245 11.41 -10.14 12.99
C ALA A 245 12.57 -11.15 12.96
N GLN A 246 12.31 -12.30 12.34
CA GLN A 246 13.29 -13.37 12.17
C GLN A 246 14.45 -13.00 11.24
N ASP A 247 14.31 -11.95 10.43
CA ASP A 247 15.37 -11.44 9.56
C ASP A 247 16.33 -10.47 10.28
N GLY A 248 16.14 -10.25 11.59
CA GLY A 248 16.94 -9.37 12.43
C GLY A 248 16.59 -7.88 12.28
N GLU A 249 15.52 -7.54 11.55
CA GLU A 249 15.04 -6.17 11.41
C GLU A 249 13.84 -5.87 12.32
N GLN A 250 13.66 -4.59 12.64
CA GLN A 250 12.45 -4.10 13.29
C GLN A 250 11.42 -3.72 12.23
N TRP A 251 10.27 -4.39 12.26
CA TRP A 251 9.15 -4.12 11.36
C TRP A 251 8.04 -3.40 12.10
N TYR A 252 7.54 -2.30 11.54
CA TYR A 252 6.31 -1.70 12.01
C TYR A 252 5.13 -2.36 11.30
N VAL A 253 4.22 -2.95 12.06
CA VAL A 253 3.09 -3.72 11.54
C VAL A 253 1.79 -2.99 11.85
N ILE A 254 0.96 -2.78 10.82
CA ILE A 254 -0.44 -2.40 10.96
C ILE A 254 -1.26 -3.61 10.57
N SER A 255 -2.05 -4.12 11.49
CA SER A 255 -2.80 -5.36 11.33
C SER A 255 -4.23 -5.12 11.79
N LEU A 256 -5.16 -5.04 10.83
CA LEU A 256 -6.57 -4.72 11.04
C LEU A 256 -7.47 -5.79 10.44
N GLN A 257 -8.26 -6.43 11.30
CA GLN A 257 -9.21 -7.47 10.91
C GLN A 257 -10.52 -6.87 10.37
N ALA A 258 -11.23 -7.62 9.54
CA ALA A 258 -12.56 -7.25 9.06
C ALA A 258 -13.54 -7.09 10.22
N GLU A 259 -13.55 -8.05 11.15
CA GLU A 259 -14.21 -7.97 12.45
C GLU A 259 -13.11 -7.91 13.51
N CYS A 260 -13.16 -6.96 14.44
CA CYS A 260 -12.12 -6.79 15.45
C CYS A 260 -12.05 -8.03 16.35
N GLU A 261 -10.86 -8.64 16.45
CA GLU A 261 -10.61 -9.85 17.24
C GLU A 261 -9.68 -9.59 18.42
N ARG A 262 -9.29 -8.34 18.67
CA ARG A 262 -8.20 -8.01 19.59
C ARG A 262 -8.48 -6.74 20.40
N ASP A 263 -7.95 -6.71 21.63
CA ASP A 263 -8.09 -5.56 22.53
C ASP A 263 -7.03 -4.48 22.26
N ASP A 264 -5.95 -4.84 21.55
CA ASP A 264 -4.86 -3.95 21.11
C ASP A 264 -5.06 -3.44 19.67
N ASP A 265 -6.31 -3.36 19.20
CA ASP A 265 -6.63 -2.86 17.86
C ASP A 265 -6.16 -1.40 17.70
N PRO A 266 -5.37 -1.07 16.66
CA PRO A 266 -4.77 0.26 16.55
C PRO A 266 -5.78 1.37 16.23
N LEU A 267 -7.04 1.05 15.92
CA LEU A 267 -8.12 2.03 15.80
C LEU A 267 -8.95 2.17 17.09
N GLY A 268 -8.62 1.39 18.13
CA GLY A 268 -9.38 1.35 19.38
C GLY A 268 -10.79 0.78 19.18
N ARG A 269 -10.96 -0.17 18.26
CA ARG A 269 -12.24 -0.87 18.05
C ARG A 269 -12.49 -1.89 19.14
N ASP A 270 -13.74 -2.01 19.58
CA ASP A 270 -14.15 -3.10 20.47
C ASP A 270 -14.20 -4.43 19.71
N ARG A 271 -13.97 -5.55 20.41
CA ARG A 271 -14.10 -6.90 19.83
C ARG A 271 -15.49 -7.07 19.21
N GLY A 272 -15.55 -7.57 17.97
CA GLY A 272 -16.78 -7.74 17.20
C GLY A 272 -17.14 -6.53 16.31
N GLU A 273 -16.46 -5.39 16.43
CA GLU A 273 -16.70 -4.25 15.55
C GLU A 273 -16.14 -4.46 14.15
N PHE A 274 -16.95 -4.17 13.13
CA PHE A 274 -16.55 -4.32 11.73
C PHE A 274 -15.75 -3.11 11.22
N LEU A 275 -14.78 -3.37 10.35
CA LEU A 275 -13.98 -2.36 9.67
C LEU A 275 -14.83 -1.63 8.61
N TRP A 276 -14.74 -0.31 8.57
CA TRP A 276 -15.23 0.52 7.48
C TRP A 276 -16.72 0.34 7.14
N THR A 277 -17.58 0.44 8.17
CA THR A 277 -19.02 0.24 8.05
C THR A 277 -19.74 1.29 7.21
N ASP A 278 -19.12 2.45 6.98
CA ASP A 278 -19.63 3.49 6.08
C ASP A 278 -19.63 3.03 4.60
N TRP A 279 -18.76 2.09 4.25
CA TRP A 279 -18.64 1.55 2.89
C TRP A 279 -19.21 0.14 2.77
N PHE A 280 -18.93 -0.73 3.75
CA PHE A 280 -19.41 -2.10 3.78
C PHE A 280 -20.37 -2.29 4.95
N SER A 281 -21.62 -2.68 4.67
CA SER A 281 -22.55 -2.97 5.77
C SER A 281 -22.07 -4.13 6.66
N PRO A 282 -22.44 -4.18 7.94
CA PRO A 282 -22.18 -5.34 8.79
C PRO A 282 -22.76 -6.65 8.22
N ALA A 283 -23.82 -6.59 7.41
CA ALA A 283 -24.38 -7.75 6.73
C ALA A 283 -23.47 -8.24 5.59
N PHE A 284 -22.86 -7.31 4.83
CA PHE A 284 -21.85 -7.64 3.83
C PHE A 284 -20.67 -8.39 4.46
N TRP A 285 -20.13 -7.87 5.57
CA TRP A 285 -19.02 -8.51 6.26
C TRP A 285 -19.37 -9.89 6.82
N ARG A 286 -20.58 -10.06 7.37
CA ARG A 286 -21.07 -11.37 7.82
C ARG A 286 -21.18 -12.37 6.66
N GLN A 287 -21.68 -11.94 5.51
CA GLN A 287 -21.75 -12.79 4.31
C GLN A 287 -20.37 -13.17 3.81
N GLU A 288 -19.44 -12.22 3.74
CA GLU A 288 -18.06 -12.43 3.31
C GLU A 288 -17.32 -13.37 4.28
N SER A 289 -17.57 -13.24 5.58
CA SER A 289 -17.02 -14.14 6.60
C SER A 289 -17.62 -15.54 6.52
N ALA A 290 -18.91 -15.69 6.20
CA ALA A 290 -19.55 -16.99 6.01
C ALA A 290 -19.11 -17.71 4.73
N ARG A 291 -18.70 -16.97 3.69
CA ARG A 291 -18.07 -17.53 2.48
C ARG A 291 -16.65 -18.04 2.74
N ARG A 292 -16.02 -17.59 3.84
CA ARG A 292 -14.70 -18.04 4.27
C ARG A 292 -14.86 -19.26 5.17
N ASN A 293 -14.05 -20.29 4.94
CA ASN A 293 -14.15 -21.56 5.66
C ASN A 293 -13.97 -21.34 7.20
N PRO A 294 -14.97 -21.69 8.04
CA PRO A 294 -14.98 -21.36 9.47
C PRO A 294 -13.80 -21.94 10.28
N GLN A 295 -13.13 -22.98 9.77
CA GLN A 295 -12.02 -23.63 10.47
C GLN A 295 -10.78 -22.72 10.63
N LEU A 296 -10.63 -21.65 9.84
CA LEU A 296 -9.32 -21.00 9.66
C LEU A 296 -9.23 -19.51 10.06
N GLY A 297 -10.29 -18.94 10.66
CA GLY A 297 -10.27 -17.55 11.16
C GLY A 297 -10.20 -16.48 10.07
N SER A 298 -10.09 -15.21 10.47
CA SER A 298 -9.84 -14.10 9.55
C SER A 298 -8.43 -14.20 8.93
N PRO A 299 -8.18 -13.52 7.79
CA PRO A 299 -6.85 -13.39 7.18
C PRO A 299 -5.70 -13.19 8.18
N VAL A 300 -5.99 -12.46 9.27
CA VAL A 300 -5.03 -12.12 10.31
C VAL A 300 -5.01 -13.16 11.44
N SER A 301 -6.12 -13.85 11.75
CA SER A 301 -6.19 -14.82 12.85
C SER A 301 -5.81 -16.25 12.49
N ALA A 302 -5.51 -16.53 11.21
CA ALA A 302 -4.83 -17.77 10.81
C ALA A 302 -3.52 -17.97 11.61
N ALA A 303 -2.85 -16.89 12.02
CA ALA A 303 -1.64 -16.93 12.84
C ALA A 303 -1.86 -17.37 14.31
N ALA A 304 -3.09 -17.40 14.82
CA ALA A 304 -3.38 -17.67 16.23
C ALA A 304 -3.89 -19.11 16.51
N ARG A 305 -4.35 -19.86 15.50
CA ARG A 305 -5.09 -21.12 15.73
C ARG A 305 -4.26 -22.40 15.72
N ALA A 306 -2.97 -22.34 15.36
CA ALA A 306 -2.12 -23.54 15.31
C ALA A 306 -1.73 -24.13 16.69
N PHE A 307 -2.03 -23.45 17.81
CA PHE A 307 -1.58 -23.86 19.15
C PHE A 307 -2.70 -24.30 20.13
N GLY A 308 -3.93 -24.50 19.63
CA GLY A 308 -5.09 -24.85 20.47
C GLY A 308 -5.44 -26.34 20.56
N ARG A 309 -4.69 -27.26 19.95
CA ARG A 309 -4.95 -28.70 20.04
C ARG A 309 -3.65 -29.48 20.19
N GLY A 310 -3.33 -29.87 21.42
CA GLY A 310 -2.24 -30.80 21.69
C GLY A 310 -1.65 -30.71 23.09
N ILE A 311 -2.48 -30.70 24.13
CA ILE A 311 -2.13 -31.31 25.43
C ILE A 311 -3.41 -31.98 25.94
N ASP A 312 -3.54 -33.26 25.60
CA ASP A 312 -4.03 -34.34 26.45
C ASP A 312 -3.29 -35.61 25.99
#